data_AF-A0AAX1QIA4-F1
#
_entry.id   AF-A0AAX1QIA4-F1
#
_cell.length_a   1.000
_cell.length_b   1.000
_cell.length_c   1.000
_cell.angle_alpha   90.00
_cell.angle_beta   90.00
_cell.angle_gamma   90.00
#
_symmetry.space_group_name_H-M   'P 1'
#
loop_
_entity.id
_entity.type
_entity.pdbx_description
1 polymer ?
#
loop_
_entity_poly.entity_id
_entity_poly.type
_entity_poly.pdbx_seq_one_letter_code
_entity_poly.pdbx_strand_id
1 'polypeptide(L)'
;MGGGHVSRPDFGMPQPDPAHPLTEFYCLLQRALDREGVFALPALYAQFRAPARRIYADEAADFLTLSPDEEAGSARLLAPAQLQLLYSSLHIMPDGAPAALLLTEECTRTVYAVQLLPPFVWEDPLPPLPDAPAALSLTLTMRDVEEIDACPAALGHRLACDKAGKRWLHHPRAETYLSERVALFQRLYR
;
A
#
# COMPACT_ATOMS: atom_id res chain seq x y z
N MET A 1 -2.30 26.56 40.20
CA MET A 1 -3.20 25.61 39.50
C MET A 1 -2.73 25.53 38.06
N GLY A 2 -2.33 24.35 37.60
CA GLY A 2 -1.55 24.15 36.38
C GLY A 2 -2.28 24.50 35.10
N GLY A 3 -1.64 25.31 34.25
CA GLY A 3 -2.08 25.54 32.88
C GLY A 3 -1.84 24.28 32.06
N GLY A 4 -2.92 23.61 31.68
CA GLY A 4 -2.88 22.58 30.66
C GLY A 4 -2.58 23.23 29.32
N HIS A 5 -1.42 22.93 28.75
CA HIS A 5 -1.17 23.14 27.34
C HIS A 5 -2.15 22.27 26.54
N VAL A 6 -3.26 22.86 26.11
CA VAL A 6 -4.08 22.29 25.05
C VAL A 6 -3.29 22.48 23.77
N SER A 7 -2.64 21.42 23.30
CA SER A 7 -2.07 21.37 21.96
C SER A 7 -3.17 21.75 20.98
N ARG A 8 -3.02 22.87 20.28
CA ARG A 8 -3.96 23.29 19.23
C ARG A 8 -4.02 22.16 18.20
N PRO A 9 -5.20 21.61 17.87
CA PRO A 9 -5.31 20.73 16.72
C PRO A 9 -4.92 21.55 15.48
N ASP A 10 -4.09 20.97 14.63
CA ASP A 10 -3.51 21.58 13.43
C ASP A 10 -4.61 22.20 12.54
N PHE A 11 -4.82 23.51 12.72
CA PHE A 11 -5.89 24.26 12.07
C PHE A 11 -5.60 24.32 10.56
N GLY A 12 -6.33 23.53 9.77
CA GLY A 12 -6.24 23.50 8.30
C GLY A 12 -5.90 22.15 7.69
N MET A 13 -5.49 21.16 8.49
CA MET A 13 -5.29 19.78 7.99
C MET A 13 -6.61 18.99 8.09
N PRO A 14 -7.03 18.27 7.04
CA PRO A 14 -8.18 17.38 7.13
C PRO A 14 -7.90 16.31 8.19
N GLN A 15 -8.84 16.14 9.12
CA GLN A 15 -8.80 15.07 10.11
C GLN A 15 -9.57 13.86 9.59
N PRO A 16 -9.16 12.62 9.95
CA PRO A 16 -9.85 11.44 9.47
C PRO A 16 -11.25 11.38 10.11
N ASP A 17 -12.28 11.16 9.31
CA ASP A 17 -13.65 11.06 9.77
C ASP A 17 -13.81 9.80 10.66
N PRO A 18 -14.17 9.93 11.95
CA PRO A 18 -14.37 8.79 12.83
C PRO A 18 -15.52 7.87 12.39
N ALA A 19 -16.48 8.38 11.60
CA ALA A 19 -17.58 7.58 11.08
C ALA A 19 -17.19 6.74 9.86
N HIS A 20 -16.06 7.04 9.23
CA HIS A 20 -15.58 6.26 8.10
C HIS A 20 -15.04 4.91 8.58
N PRO A 21 -15.52 3.77 8.04
CA PRO A 21 -15.31 2.44 8.64
C PRO A 21 -13.85 1.94 8.57
N LEU A 22 -13.01 2.52 7.70
CA LEU A 22 -11.57 2.21 7.67
C LEU A 22 -10.73 3.09 8.61
N THR A 23 -11.29 4.17 9.17
CA THR A 23 -10.53 5.13 9.99
C THR A 23 -9.87 4.47 11.19
N GLU A 24 -10.58 3.56 11.86
CA GLU A 24 -10.05 2.86 13.02
C GLU A 24 -8.85 1.98 12.66
N PHE A 25 -8.94 1.23 11.55
CA PHE A 25 -7.86 0.38 11.07
C PHE A 25 -6.62 1.19 10.66
N TYR A 26 -6.82 2.32 9.96
CA TYR A 26 -5.71 3.20 9.59
C TYR A 26 -5.03 3.79 10.83
N CYS A 27 -5.80 4.31 11.79
CA CYS A 27 -5.26 4.84 13.04
C CYS A 27 -4.53 3.76 13.84
N LEU A 28 -5.07 2.54 13.89
CA LEU A 28 -4.44 1.41 14.56
C LEU A 28 -3.10 1.07 13.93
N LEU A 29 -3.08 0.90 12.60
CA LEU A 29 -1.87 0.55 11.87
C LEU A 29 -0.82 1.65 12.02
N GLN A 30 -1.20 2.92 11.93
CA GLN A 30 -0.27 4.04 12.14
C GLN A 30 0.41 3.97 13.51
N ARG A 31 -0.36 3.76 14.59
CA ARG A 31 0.18 3.61 15.94
C ARG A 31 1.10 2.41 16.08
N ALA A 32 0.78 1.30 15.41
CA ALA A 32 1.64 0.13 15.39
C ALA A 32 2.95 0.42 14.65
N LEU A 33 2.91 1.10 13.51
CA LEU A 33 4.10 1.50 12.76
C LEU A 33 5.00 2.44 13.57
N ASP A 34 4.43 3.41 14.27
CA ASP A 34 5.18 4.32 15.13
C ASP A 34 5.84 3.61 16.32
N ARG A 35 5.25 2.51 16.80
CA ARG A 35 5.79 1.67 17.87
C ARG A 35 6.86 0.71 17.38
N GLU A 36 6.59 0.01 16.29
CA GLU A 36 7.43 -1.08 15.78
C GLU A 36 8.60 -0.54 14.93
N GLY A 37 8.44 0.65 14.32
CA GLY A 37 9.44 1.26 13.45
C GLY A 37 9.66 0.52 12.13
N VAL A 38 8.82 -0.48 11.83
CA VAL A 38 9.03 -1.40 10.71
C VAL A 38 7.75 -1.72 9.97
N PHE A 39 7.89 -2.03 8.68
CA PHE A 39 6.81 -2.58 7.86
C PHE A 39 7.31 -3.73 6.98
N ALA A 40 6.72 -4.90 7.09
CA ALA A 40 7.06 -6.04 6.25
C ALA A 40 6.53 -5.85 4.83
N LEU A 41 7.41 -6.03 3.85
CA LEU A 41 7.11 -5.95 2.43
C LEU A 41 7.03 -7.35 1.83
N PRO A 42 5.99 -7.66 1.03
CA PRO A 42 5.92 -8.90 0.29
C PRO A 42 6.97 -8.91 -0.83
N ALA A 43 7.26 -10.09 -1.37
CA ALA A 43 8.03 -10.18 -2.60
C ALA A 43 7.27 -9.48 -3.74
N LEU A 44 7.98 -9.17 -4.83
CA LEU A 44 7.36 -8.66 -6.05
C LEU A 44 7.74 -9.57 -7.20
N TYR A 45 6.76 -10.31 -7.70
CA TYR A 45 6.83 -11.04 -8.95
C TYR A 45 6.04 -10.29 -10.01
N ALA A 46 6.55 -10.27 -11.23
CA ALA A 46 5.89 -9.66 -12.36
C ALA A 46 5.81 -10.63 -13.53
N GLN A 47 4.65 -10.67 -14.18
CA GLN A 47 4.45 -11.43 -15.39
C GLN A 47 3.84 -10.54 -16.47
N PHE A 48 4.43 -10.55 -17.65
CA PHE A 48 3.92 -9.81 -18.80
C PHE A 48 3.41 -10.81 -19.85
N ARG A 49 2.10 -10.76 -20.13
CA ARG A 49 1.42 -11.68 -21.06
C ARG A 49 0.94 -10.92 -22.28
N ALA A 50 1.85 -10.66 -23.21
CA ALA A 50 1.53 -9.94 -24.43
C ALA A 50 0.50 -10.70 -25.30
N PRO A 51 -0.46 -10.02 -25.94
CA PRO A 51 -1.38 -10.63 -26.87
C PRO A 51 -0.70 -10.91 -28.21
N ALA A 52 -1.32 -11.73 -29.06
CA ALA A 52 -0.83 -12.02 -30.42
C ALA A 52 -1.11 -10.87 -31.42
N ARG A 53 -1.01 -9.60 -30.98
CA ARG A 53 -1.19 -8.40 -31.81
C ARG A 53 -0.21 -7.31 -31.37
N ARG A 54 0.01 -6.31 -32.21
CA ARG A 54 0.69 -5.07 -31.78
C ARG A 54 -0.11 -4.40 -30.67
N ILE A 55 0.59 -3.93 -29.65
CA ILE A 55 0.05 -3.14 -28.54
C ILE A 55 0.85 -1.85 -28.41
N TYR A 56 0.17 -0.79 -28.00
CA TYR A 56 0.80 0.49 -27.67
C TYR A 56 1.39 0.45 -26.24
N ALA A 57 2.22 1.43 -25.91
CA ALA A 57 2.92 1.45 -24.61
C ALA A 57 1.97 1.69 -23.43
N ASP A 58 0.90 2.46 -23.66
CA ASP A 58 -0.18 2.72 -22.70
C ASP A 58 -1.05 1.47 -22.44
N GLU A 59 -1.31 0.65 -23.46
CA GLU A 59 -2.02 -0.63 -23.30
C GLU A 59 -1.19 -1.70 -22.57
N ALA A 60 0.13 -1.54 -22.48
CA ALA A 60 1.00 -2.60 -21.98
C ALA A 60 0.78 -2.94 -20.51
N ALA A 61 0.35 -1.96 -19.71
CA ALA A 61 0.06 -2.15 -18.29
C ALA A 61 -1.08 -3.16 -18.06
N ASP A 62 -2.06 -3.24 -18.97
CA ASP A 62 -3.18 -4.18 -18.89
C ASP A 62 -2.74 -5.64 -19.03
N PHE A 63 -1.53 -5.87 -19.56
CA PHE A 63 -0.93 -7.20 -19.73
C PHE A 63 0.12 -7.53 -18.66
N LEU A 64 0.31 -6.64 -17.68
CA LEU A 64 1.20 -6.85 -16.54
C LEU A 64 0.38 -7.37 -15.35
N THR A 65 0.82 -8.49 -14.78
CA THR A 65 0.29 -9.01 -13.52
C THR A 65 1.40 -8.96 -12.47
N LEU A 66 1.08 -8.37 -11.31
CA LEU A 66 1.94 -8.34 -10.13
C LEU A 66 1.42 -9.34 -9.10
N SER A 67 2.33 -10.10 -8.50
CA SER A 67 1.99 -11.10 -7.49
C SER A 67 3.00 -11.08 -6.35
N PRO A 68 2.56 -11.31 -5.10
CA PRO A 68 3.48 -11.51 -3.98
C PRO A 68 4.16 -12.90 -4.02
N ASP A 69 3.59 -13.84 -4.80
CA ASP A 69 4.02 -15.23 -4.86
C ASP A 69 4.62 -15.58 -6.23
N GLU A 70 5.42 -16.64 -6.25
CA GLU A 70 6.01 -17.14 -7.48
C GLU A 70 4.97 -17.91 -8.32
N GLU A 71 4.78 -17.45 -9.55
CA GLU A 71 3.92 -18.09 -10.53
C GLU A 71 4.71 -18.55 -11.75
N ALA A 72 4.22 -19.57 -12.45
CA ALA A 72 4.88 -20.10 -13.64
C ALA A 72 5.07 -19.01 -14.71
N GLY A 73 6.32 -18.74 -15.07
CA GLY A 73 6.69 -17.69 -16.03
C GLY A 73 6.70 -16.27 -15.48
N SER A 74 6.61 -16.10 -14.15
CA SER A 74 6.84 -14.81 -13.48
C SER A 74 8.34 -14.56 -13.25
N ALA A 75 8.73 -13.29 -13.21
CA ALA A 75 10.08 -12.85 -12.87
C ALA A 75 10.08 -12.20 -11.49
N ARG A 76 10.96 -12.64 -10.59
CA ARG A 76 11.14 -12.02 -9.27
C ARG A 76 11.89 -10.69 -9.39
N LEU A 77 11.21 -9.59 -9.12
CA LEU A 77 11.77 -8.23 -9.13
C LEU A 77 12.27 -7.78 -7.75
N LEU A 78 11.61 -8.22 -6.68
CA LEU A 78 12.01 -7.98 -5.30
C LEU A 78 11.89 -9.26 -4.48
N ALA A 79 12.89 -9.50 -3.63
CA ALA A 79 12.76 -10.42 -2.52
C ALA A 79 11.89 -9.77 -1.41
N PRO A 80 11.22 -10.56 -0.57
CA PRO A 80 10.51 -9.98 0.57
C PRO A 80 11.49 -9.30 1.51
N ALA A 81 11.08 -8.20 2.13
CA ALA A 81 11.95 -7.35 2.93
C ALA A 81 11.22 -6.81 4.17
N GLN A 82 11.98 -6.13 5.05
CA GLN A 82 11.45 -5.38 6.17
C GLN A 82 11.92 -3.94 6.04
N LEU A 83 10.97 -3.03 5.81
CA LEU A 83 11.19 -1.60 5.70
C LEU A 83 11.46 -1.02 7.08
N GLN A 84 12.54 -0.25 7.25
CA GLN A 84 12.77 0.56 8.45
C GLN A 84 12.17 1.94 8.24
N LEU A 85 11.31 2.38 9.15
CA LEU A 85 10.49 3.57 9.00
C LEU A 85 11.14 4.77 9.69
N LEU A 86 11.31 5.85 8.94
CA LEU A 86 11.65 7.16 9.51
C LEU A 86 10.43 7.74 10.22
N TYR A 87 9.29 7.73 9.53
CA TYR A 87 7.98 8.10 10.08
C TYR A 87 6.86 7.58 9.18
N SER A 88 5.65 7.57 9.74
CA SER A 88 4.40 7.25 9.04
C SER A 88 3.44 8.44 9.09
N SER A 89 2.67 8.67 8.02
CA SER A 89 1.63 9.72 8.00
C SER A 89 0.38 9.26 7.25
N LEU A 90 -0.80 9.48 7.83
CA LEU A 90 -2.08 9.17 7.19
C LEU A 90 -2.44 10.25 6.16
N HIS A 91 -2.70 9.84 4.92
CA HIS A 91 -3.25 10.69 3.87
C HIS A 91 -4.77 10.68 3.93
N ILE A 92 -5.38 11.87 3.99
CA ILE A 92 -6.80 12.06 4.24
C ILE A 92 -7.36 12.97 3.14
N MET A 93 -8.50 12.58 2.58
CA MET A 93 -9.24 13.34 1.58
C MET A 93 -9.91 14.58 2.20
N PRO A 94 -10.31 15.58 1.39
CA PRO A 94 -10.97 16.80 1.90
C PRO A 94 -12.28 16.55 2.66
N ASP A 95 -12.96 15.42 2.41
CA ASP A 95 -14.17 14.98 3.08
C ASP A 95 -13.90 14.18 4.37
N GLY A 96 -12.63 13.96 4.73
CA GLY A 96 -12.22 13.19 5.90
C GLY A 96 -11.98 11.70 5.63
N ALA A 97 -12.21 11.19 4.41
CA ALA A 97 -11.97 9.79 4.10
C ALA A 97 -10.46 9.46 4.12
N PRO A 98 -10.02 8.44 4.90
CA PRO A 98 -8.63 8.02 4.90
C PRO A 98 -8.31 7.23 3.62
N ALA A 99 -7.29 7.68 2.89
CA ALA A 99 -6.96 7.13 1.57
C ALA A 99 -5.82 6.09 1.63
N ALA A 100 -4.74 6.40 2.36
CA ALA A 100 -3.58 5.54 2.50
C ALA A 100 -2.66 6.00 3.64
N LEU A 101 -1.83 5.10 4.16
CA LEU A 101 -0.66 5.45 4.97
C LEU A 101 0.56 5.67 4.08
N LEU A 102 1.22 6.81 4.24
CA LEU A 102 2.50 7.11 3.63
C LEU A 102 3.62 6.73 4.59
N LEU A 103 4.46 5.79 4.17
CA LEU A 103 5.58 5.25 4.92
C LEU A 103 6.88 5.78 4.33
N THR A 104 7.67 6.51 5.12
CA THR A 104 8.96 7.04 4.66
C THR A 104 10.09 6.14 5.18
N GLU A 105 10.92 5.60 4.29
CA GLU A 105 12.07 4.77 4.67
C GLU A 105 13.21 5.60 5.29
N GLU A 106 13.86 5.09 6.34
CA GLU A 106 14.99 5.77 7.02
C GLU A 106 16.17 6.08 6.09
N CYS A 107 16.59 5.10 5.29
CA CYS A 107 17.84 5.19 4.54
C CYS A 107 17.66 5.93 3.19
N THR A 108 16.70 5.49 2.39
CA THR A 108 16.53 6.03 1.03
C THR A 108 15.56 7.20 0.97
N ARG A 109 14.75 7.39 2.03
CA ARG A 109 13.60 8.31 2.05
C ARG A 109 12.59 8.03 0.94
N THR A 110 12.60 6.82 0.39
CA THR A 110 11.53 6.37 -0.51
C THR A 110 10.22 6.35 0.26
N VAL A 111 9.17 6.88 -0.37
CA VAL A 111 7.83 6.89 0.20
C VAL A 111 7.03 5.74 -0.40
N TYR A 112 6.38 4.97 0.47
CA TYR A 112 5.48 3.89 0.10
C TYR A 112 4.07 4.25 0.54
N ALA A 113 3.09 4.17 -0.38
CA ALA A 113 1.68 4.29 -0.02
C ALA A 113 1.11 2.91 0.32
N VAL A 114 0.37 2.80 1.43
CA VAL A 114 -0.32 1.58 1.84
C VAL A 114 -1.82 1.87 1.96
N GLN A 115 -2.60 1.30 1.05
CA GLN A 115 -4.06 1.39 1.07
C GLN A 115 -4.67 0.13 1.69
N LEU A 116 -5.54 0.32 2.68
CA LEU A 116 -6.31 -0.77 3.27
C LEU A 116 -7.49 -1.11 2.36
N LEU A 117 -7.68 -2.39 2.08
CA LEU A 117 -8.86 -2.89 1.39
C LEU A 117 -9.84 -3.48 2.42
N PRO A 118 -11.12 -3.07 2.39
CA PRO A 118 -12.12 -3.53 3.35
C PRO A 118 -12.39 -5.04 3.22
N PRO A 119 -12.77 -5.71 4.32
CA PRO A 119 -13.09 -7.14 4.33
C PRO A 119 -14.50 -7.48 3.84
N PHE A 120 -15.32 -6.48 3.53
CA PHE A 120 -16.72 -6.61 3.14
C PHE A 120 -16.99 -5.93 1.79
N VAL A 121 -18.19 -6.17 1.23
CA VAL A 121 -18.64 -5.52 0.01
C VAL A 121 -18.70 -4.01 0.25
N TRP A 122 -17.86 -3.29 -0.47
CA TRP A 122 -17.69 -1.85 -0.34
C TRP A 122 -18.38 -1.18 -1.54
N GLU A 123 -19.44 -0.40 -1.28
CA GLU A 123 -20.28 0.18 -2.33
C GLU A 123 -19.69 1.47 -2.90
N ASP A 124 -19.04 2.28 -2.07
CA ASP A 124 -18.39 3.52 -2.49
C ASP A 124 -17.08 3.23 -3.23
N PRO A 125 -16.63 4.04 -4.21
CA PRO A 125 -15.28 3.89 -4.70
C PRO A 125 -14.27 4.14 -3.57
N LEU A 126 -13.22 3.32 -3.46
CA LEU A 126 -12.12 3.63 -2.54
C LEU A 126 -11.50 4.99 -2.91
N PRO A 127 -11.05 5.78 -1.92
CA PRO A 127 -10.36 7.03 -2.19
C PRO A 127 -9.16 6.82 -3.12
N PRO A 128 -8.86 7.78 -4.02
CA PRO A 128 -7.71 7.67 -4.90
C PRO A 128 -6.43 7.57 -4.09
N LEU A 129 -5.50 6.75 -4.57
CA LEU A 129 -4.17 6.64 -3.96
C LEU A 129 -3.41 7.97 -4.09
N PRO A 130 -2.69 8.40 -3.04
CA PRO A 130 -1.75 9.50 -3.17
C PRO A 130 -0.63 9.15 -4.13
N ASP A 131 -0.06 10.17 -4.77
CA ASP A 131 1.12 10.00 -5.62
C ASP A 131 2.32 9.59 -4.77
N ALA A 132 2.81 8.37 -4.99
CA ALA A 132 3.96 7.81 -4.32
C ALA A 132 4.73 6.90 -5.29
N PRO A 133 6.07 6.83 -5.21
CA PRO A 133 6.88 5.99 -6.09
C PRO A 133 6.47 4.52 -6.09
N ALA A 134 6.01 4.01 -4.95
CA ALA A 134 5.50 2.65 -4.84
C ALA A 134 4.26 2.62 -3.96
N ALA A 135 3.31 1.76 -4.31
CA ALA A 135 2.11 1.55 -3.52
C ALA A 135 1.79 0.07 -3.33
N LEU A 136 1.21 -0.24 -2.18
CA LEU A 136 0.72 -1.55 -1.81
C LEU A 136 -0.72 -1.44 -1.33
N SER A 137 -1.48 -2.50 -1.58
CA SER A 137 -2.71 -2.77 -0.86
C SER A 137 -2.45 -3.72 0.30
N LEU A 138 -3.24 -3.59 1.36
CA LEU A 138 -3.32 -4.52 2.47
C LEU A 138 -4.79 -4.94 2.63
N THR A 139 -5.09 -6.19 2.33
CA THR A 139 -6.45 -6.73 2.44
C THR A 139 -6.78 -7.11 3.86
N LEU A 140 -7.74 -6.40 4.45
CA LEU A 140 -8.33 -6.77 5.73
C LEU A 140 -9.27 -7.98 5.54
N THR A 141 -9.46 -8.72 6.61
CA THR A 141 -10.29 -9.92 6.70
C THR A 141 -11.35 -9.76 7.80
N MET A 142 -12.40 -10.58 7.77
CA MET A 142 -13.41 -10.58 8.85
C MET A 142 -12.78 -10.84 10.24
N ARG A 143 -11.69 -11.60 10.29
CA ARG A 143 -10.92 -11.81 11.52
C ARG A 143 -10.29 -10.50 12.03
N ASP A 144 -9.80 -9.64 11.15
CA ASP A 144 -9.24 -8.35 11.55
C ASP A 144 -10.30 -7.46 12.21
N VAL A 145 -11.56 -7.54 11.74
CA VAL A 145 -12.70 -6.81 12.33
C VAL A 145 -13.04 -7.30 13.73
N GLU A 146 -12.89 -8.59 14.02
CA GLU A 146 -13.09 -9.10 15.38
C GLU A 146 -11.90 -8.78 16.29
N GLU A 147 -10.69 -8.83 15.73
CA GLU A 147 -9.44 -8.69 16.48
C GLU A 147 -9.13 -7.23 16.85
N ILE A 148 -9.66 -6.25 16.10
CA ILE A 148 -9.49 -4.83 16.43
C ILE A 148 -10.11 -4.47 17.77
N ASP A 149 -11.28 -5.04 18.09
CA ASP A 149 -11.94 -4.87 19.39
C ASP A 149 -11.29 -5.72 20.48
N ALA A 150 -10.90 -6.96 20.16
CA ALA A 150 -10.42 -7.92 21.14
C ALA A 150 -8.95 -7.69 21.57
N CYS A 151 -8.06 -7.42 20.61
CA CYS A 151 -6.63 -7.25 20.86
C CYS A 151 -5.98 -6.33 19.81
N PRO A 152 -6.29 -5.01 19.83
CA PRO A 152 -5.84 -4.07 18.81
C PRO A 152 -4.32 -4.04 18.64
N ALA A 153 -3.56 -4.15 19.74
CA ALA A 153 -2.10 -4.15 19.68
C ALA A 153 -1.52 -5.35 18.92
N ALA A 154 -2.12 -6.55 19.08
CA ALA A 154 -1.68 -7.74 18.36
C ALA A 154 -2.04 -7.66 16.87
N LEU A 155 -3.24 -7.15 16.55
CA LEU A 155 -3.64 -6.88 15.18
C LEU A 155 -2.68 -5.88 14.52
N GLY A 156 -2.45 -4.72 15.13
CA GLY A 156 -1.53 -3.71 14.61
C GLY A 156 -0.12 -4.25 14.36
N HIS A 157 0.42 -5.01 15.31
CA HIS A 157 1.71 -5.69 15.14
C HIS A 157 1.70 -6.65 13.95
N ARG A 158 0.67 -7.50 13.81
CA ARG A 158 0.54 -8.41 12.66
C ARG A 158 0.49 -7.64 11.35
N LEU A 159 -0.35 -6.62 11.24
CA LEU A 159 -0.50 -5.83 10.02
C LEU A 159 0.80 -5.11 9.63
N ALA A 160 1.58 -4.65 10.61
CA ALA A 160 2.89 -4.05 10.38
C ALA A 160 3.94 -5.10 9.97
N CYS A 161 4.10 -6.18 10.75
CA CYS A 161 5.25 -7.07 10.71
C CYS A 161 5.06 -8.34 9.85
N ASP A 162 3.84 -8.70 9.48
CA ASP A 162 3.55 -9.82 8.57
C ASP A 162 3.42 -9.35 7.12
N LYS A 163 3.62 -10.26 6.16
CA LYS A 163 3.46 -10.03 4.72
C LYS A 163 2.07 -10.44 4.22
N ALA A 164 1.34 -11.22 5.01
CA ALA A 164 0.00 -11.70 4.66
C ALA A 164 -0.93 -10.55 4.28
N GLY A 165 -1.72 -10.75 3.22
CA GLY A 165 -2.69 -9.76 2.73
C GLY A 165 -2.06 -8.56 2.00
N LYS A 166 -0.74 -8.42 1.93
CA LYS A 166 -0.06 -7.30 1.26
C LYS A 166 0.21 -7.63 -0.20
N ARG A 167 -0.11 -6.70 -1.11
CA ARG A 167 0.14 -6.84 -2.56
C ARG A 167 0.62 -5.52 -3.14
N TRP A 168 1.58 -5.59 -4.06
CA TRP A 168 2.04 -4.41 -4.79
C TRP A 168 0.99 -3.96 -5.81
N LEU A 169 0.70 -2.67 -5.84
CA LEU A 169 -0.15 -2.03 -6.85
C LEU A 169 0.73 -1.48 -7.99
N HIS A 170 1.82 -0.79 -7.62
CA HIS A 170 2.89 -0.38 -8.53
C HIS A 170 4.22 -0.26 -7.80
N HIS A 171 5.31 -0.33 -8.56
CA HIS A 171 6.66 -0.20 -8.06
C HIS A 171 7.63 0.17 -9.22
N PRO A 172 8.67 0.99 -9.01
CA PRO A 172 9.55 1.42 -10.10
C PRO A 172 10.27 0.27 -10.83
N ARG A 173 10.56 -0.82 -10.11
CA ARG A 173 11.09 -2.06 -10.73
C ARG A 173 10.08 -2.75 -11.66
N ALA A 174 8.78 -2.71 -11.35
CA ALA A 174 7.75 -3.26 -12.22
C ALA A 174 7.59 -2.41 -13.49
N GLU A 175 7.66 -1.09 -13.37
CA GLU A 175 7.64 -0.16 -14.51
C GLU A 175 8.86 -0.34 -15.43
N THR A 176 10.05 -0.51 -14.84
CA THR A 176 11.28 -0.82 -15.57
C THR A 176 11.14 -2.16 -16.31
N TYR A 177 10.69 -3.19 -15.61
CA TYR A 177 10.44 -4.51 -16.19
C TYR A 177 9.45 -4.45 -17.36
N LEU A 178 8.33 -3.74 -17.20
CA LEU A 178 7.34 -3.58 -18.26
C LEU A 178 7.94 -2.88 -19.48
N SER A 179 8.68 -1.81 -19.26
CA SER A 179 9.34 -1.05 -20.33
C SER A 179 10.30 -1.91 -21.15
N GLU A 180 11.10 -2.75 -20.49
CA GLU A 180 12.00 -3.70 -21.14
C GLU A 180 11.22 -4.76 -21.96
N ARG A 181 10.15 -5.32 -21.39
CA ARG A 181 9.32 -6.33 -22.07
C ARG A 181 8.60 -5.76 -23.29
N VAL A 182 8.06 -4.54 -23.19
CA VAL A 182 7.43 -3.85 -24.31
C VAL A 182 8.45 -3.57 -25.41
N ALA A 183 9.65 -3.09 -25.07
CA ALA A 183 10.70 -2.83 -26.05
C ALA A 183 11.13 -4.11 -26.79
N LEU A 184 11.22 -5.25 -26.09
CA LEU A 184 11.50 -6.55 -26.70
C LEU A 184 10.35 -7.01 -27.61
N PHE A 185 9.11 -6.89 -27.14
CA PHE A 185 7.92 -7.29 -27.90
C PHE A 185 7.77 -6.47 -29.19
N GLN A 186 7.96 -5.16 -29.12
CA GLN A 186 7.89 -4.27 -30.29
C GLN A 186 8.95 -4.59 -31.35
N ARG A 187 10.11 -5.14 -30.98
CA ARG A 187 11.13 -5.58 -31.94
C ARG A 187 10.69 -6.82 -32.73
N LEU A 188 9.88 -7.69 -32.15
CA LEU A 188 9.36 -8.90 -32.82
C LEU A 188 8.30 -8.60 -33.87
N TYR A 189 7.61 -7.45 -33.75
CA TYR A 189 6.55 -7.02 -34.66
C TYR A 189 6.97 -5.95 -35.66
N ARG A 190 8.28 -5.64 -35.77
CA ARG A 190 8.81 -4.84 -36.88
C ARG A 190 8.91 -5.70 -38.13
#